data_AF-A0A6I8W210-F1
#
_entry.id   AF-A0A6I8W210-F1
#
_cell.length_a   1.000
_cell.length_b   1.000
_cell.length_c   1.000
_cell.angle_alpha   90.00
_cell.angle_beta   90.00
_cell.angle_gamma   90.00
#
_symmetry.space_group_name_H-M   'P 1'
#
loop_
_entity.id
_entity.type
_entity.pdbx_description
1 polymer ?
#
loop_
_entity_poly.entity_id
_entity_poly.type
_entity_poly.pdbx_seq_one_letter_code
_entity_poly.pdbx_strand_id
1 'polypeptide(L)'
;MVDMHEVILNFIVCFYQTYLLFRQIRPIKKMAALLVLHNILLYYVINMFKHLAQSSIGSTGPVNTFYYVPFVYETPAVRESGEDWHVVLTTPQWRFFESLFRHHLALLLPFNLALLVPNCKRTLISALVLASNCLMFVCFTSAICHWVSLCGGLYGGLRLMPIVVLGPVCQMVLIGFFMARIWVDPVLDYNWDLLAMEE
;
A
#
# COMPACT_ATOMS: atom_id res chain seq x y z
N MET A 1 -2.89 -4.16 -44.49
CA MET A 1 -3.15 -3.20 -43.40
C MET A 1 -3.99 -3.94 -42.38
N VAL A 2 -3.52 -4.11 -41.14
CA VAL A 2 -4.36 -4.66 -40.07
C VAL A 2 -5.48 -3.65 -39.86
N ASP A 3 -6.73 -4.05 -40.09
CA ASP A 3 -7.87 -3.16 -39.94
C ASP A 3 -7.94 -2.70 -38.48
N MET A 4 -7.81 -1.39 -38.26
CA MET A 4 -7.92 -0.78 -36.93
C MET A 4 -9.20 -1.23 -36.19
N HIS A 5 -10.23 -1.57 -36.94
CA HIS A 5 -11.49 -2.10 -36.43
C HIS A 5 -11.34 -3.46 -35.71
N GLU A 6 -10.48 -4.35 -36.22
CA GLU A 6 -10.19 -5.66 -35.63
C GLU A 6 -9.36 -5.53 -34.36
N VAL A 7 -8.43 -4.58 -34.32
CA VAL A 7 -7.64 -4.25 -33.11
C VAL A 7 -8.54 -3.71 -32.00
N ILE A 8 -9.45 -2.79 -32.32
CA ILE A 8 -10.40 -2.23 -31.34
C ILE A 8 -11.34 -3.31 -30.81
N LEU A 9 -11.88 -4.17 -31.68
CA LEU A 9 -12.75 -5.28 -31.28
C LEU A 9 -12.03 -6.26 -30.35
N ASN A 10 -10.81 -6.67 -30.69
CA ASN A 10 -10.01 -7.56 -29.85
C ASN A 10 -9.66 -6.92 -28.50
N PHE A 11 -9.41 -5.61 -28.46
CA PHE A 11 -9.17 -4.89 -27.22
C PHE A 11 -10.41 -4.88 -26.33
N ILE A 12 -11.59 -4.59 -26.89
CA ILE A 12 -12.87 -4.60 -26.16
C ILE A 12 -13.18 -6.00 -25.63
N VAL A 13 -13.02 -7.04 -26.45
CA VAL A 13 -13.25 -8.44 -26.04
C VAL A 13 -12.29 -8.85 -24.93
N CYS A 14 -11.00 -8.50 -25.04
CA CYS A 14 -10.01 -8.77 -24.01
C CYS A 14 -10.34 -8.07 -22.68
N PHE A 15 -10.75 -6.80 -22.74
CA PHE A 15 -11.14 -6.03 -21.56
C PHE A 15 -12.39 -6.62 -20.90
N TYR A 16 -13.38 -7.02 -21.71
CA TYR A 16 -14.61 -7.66 -21.24
C TYR A 16 -14.36 -9.03 -20.62
N GLN A 17 -13.53 -9.88 -21.23
CA GLN A 17 -13.15 -11.18 -20.67
C GLN A 17 -12.37 -11.02 -19.36
N THR A 18 -11.48 -10.04 -19.29
CA THR A 18 -10.75 -9.69 -18.08
C THR A 18 -11.73 -9.25 -16.98
N TYR A 19 -12.68 -8.38 -17.30
CA TYR A 19 -13.74 -7.95 -16.38
C TYR A 19 -14.59 -9.13 -15.87
N LEU A 20 -14.98 -10.06 -16.75
CA LEU A 20 -15.76 -11.24 -16.36
C LEU A 20 -14.96 -12.19 -15.45
N LEU A 21 -13.68 -12.40 -15.74
CA LEU A 21 -12.76 -13.13 -14.85
C LEU A 21 -12.68 -12.45 -13.48
N PHE A 22 -12.50 -11.13 -13.46
CA PHE A 22 -12.53 -10.37 -12.21
C PHE A 22 -13.86 -10.53 -11.49
N ARG A 23 -15.02 -10.56 -12.17
CA ARG A 23 -16.33 -10.74 -11.55
C ARG A 23 -16.43 -12.06 -10.79
N GLN A 24 -15.89 -13.16 -11.32
CA GLN A 24 -15.96 -14.50 -10.74
C GLN A 24 -15.09 -14.71 -9.49
N ILE A 25 -14.08 -13.87 -9.26
CA ILE A 25 -13.22 -13.96 -8.08
C ILE A 25 -14.03 -13.62 -6.82
N ARG A 26 -13.91 -14.42 -5.76
CA ARG A 26 -14.54 -14.12 -4.45
C ARG A 26 -14.16 -12.70 -3.99
N PRO A 27 -15.10 -11.89 -3.46
CA PRO A 27 -14.86 -10.49 -3.12
C PRO A 27 -13.66 -10.30 -2.19
N ILE A 28 -13.46 -11.20 -1.22
CA ILE A 28 -12.31 -11.18 -0.32
C ILE A 28 -10.96 -11.32 -1.04
N LYS A 29 -10.89 -12.14 -2.11
CA LYS A 29 -9.66 -12.37 -2.88
C LYS A 29 -9.31 -11.14 -3.73
N LYS A 30 -10.32 -10.43 -4.26
CA LYS A 30 -10.11 -9.15 -4.95
C LYS A 30 -9.54 -8.09 -4.01
N MET A 31 -10.10 -7.99 -2.81
CA MET A 31 -9.64 -7.04 -1.79
C MET A 31 -8.21 -7.36 -1.34
N ALA A 32 -7.89 -8.64 -1.16
CA ALA A 32 -6.52 -9.05 -0.85
C ALA A 32 -5.53 -8.68 -1.96
N ALA A 33 -5.89 -8.93 -3.21
CA ALA A 33 -5.06 -8.54 -4.36
C ALA A 33 -4.88 -7.02 -4.45
N LEU A 34 -5.94 -6.25 -4.18
CA LEU A 34 -5.89 -4.79 -4.15
C LEU A 34 -5.00 -4.28 -3.01
N LEU A 35 -5.05 -4.93 -1.84
CA LEU A 35 -4.19 -4.61 -0.70
C LEU A 35 -2.73 -4.92 -1.00
N VAL A 36 -2.43 -6.06 -1.64
CA VAL A 36 -1.07 -6.40 -2.09
C VAL A 36 -0.57 -5.38 -3.11
N LEU A 37 -1.39 -5.06 -4.11
CA LEU A 37 -1.05 -4.08 -5.13
C LEU A 37 -0.79 -2.70 -4.51
N HIS A 38 -1.65 -2.25 -3.60
CA HIS A 38 -1.47 -0.98 -2.90
C HIS A 38 -0.18 -0.95 -2.09
N ASN A 39 0.16 -2.02 -1.37
CA ASN A 39 1.40 -2.06 -0.59
C ASN A 39 2.66 -2.07 -1.46
N ILE A 40 2.58 -2.67 -2.66
CA ILE A 40 3.65 -2.55 -3.67
C ILE A 40 3.71 -1.10 -4.19
N LEU A 41 2.58 -0.47 -4.47
CA LEU A 41 2.53 0.95 -4.89
C LEU A 41 3.04 1.89 -3.79
N LEU A 42 2.78 1.57 -2.52
CA LEU A 42 3.20 2.34 -1.36
C LEU A 42 4.72 2.43 -1.28
N TYR A 43 5.46 1.42 -1.74
CA TYR A 43 6.92 1.50 -1.89
C TYR A 43 7.34 2.70 -2.77
N TYR A 44 6.71 2.87 -3.93
CA TYR A 44 7.01 3.99 -4.83
C TYR A 44 6.63 5.33 -4.21
N VAL A 45 5.51 5.38 -3.48
CA VAL A 45 5.08 6.58 -2.76
C VAL A 45 6.07 6.96 -1.67
N ILE A 46 6.59 5.98 -0.93
CA ILE A 46 7.63 6.19 0.09
C ILE A 46 8.92 6.70 -0.56
N ASN A 47 9.35 6.13 -1.68
CA ASN A 47 10.54 6.62 -2.40
C ASN A 47 10.34 8.06 -2.89
N MET A 48 9.16 8.38 -3.46
CA MET A 48 8.82 9.74 -3.87
C MET A 48 8.89 10.73 -2.69
N PHE A 49 8.43 10.33 -1.51
CA PHE A 49 8.57 11.14 -0.30
C PHE A 49 10.02 11.33 0.14
N LYS A 50 10.85 10.28 0.08
CA LYS A 50 12.28 10.40 0.40
C LYS A 50 12.98 11.38 -0.56
N HIS A 51 12.72 11.28 -1.86
CA HIS A 51 13.27 12.23 -2.84
C HIS A 51 12.79 13.65 -2.60
N LEU A 52 11.50 13.83 -2.26
CA LEU A 52 10.97 15.14 -1.90
C LEU A 52 11.69 15.72 -0.68
N ALA A 53 11.89 14.91 0.37
CA ALA A 53 12.59 15.30 1.58
C ALA A 53 14.08 15.63 1.35
N GLN A 54 14.79 14.90 0.49
CA GLN A 54 16.18 15.26 0.17
C GLN A 54 16.25 16.52 -0.70
N SER A 55 15.34 16.66 -1.66
CA SER A 55 15.28 17.86 -2.52
C SER A 55 15.01 19.14 -1.71
N SER A 56 14.31 19.07 -0.58
CA SER A 56 14.02 20.24 0.25
C SER A 56 15.22 20.80 1.01
N ILE A 57 16.31 20.04 1.12
CA ILE A 57 17.59 20.50 1.68
C ILE A 57 18.70 20.61 0.62
N GLY A 58 18.36 20.46 -0.67
CA GLY A 58 19.33 20.53 -1.77
C GLY A 58 20.36 19.39 -1.78
N SER A 59 20.08 18.28 -1.08
CA SER A 59 20.95 17.11 -1.00
C SER A 59 20.70 16.20 -2.20
N THR A 60 21.74 15.82 -2.93
CA THR A 60 21.69 14.73 -3.93
C THR A 60 21.87 13.36 -3.28
N GLY A 61 21.88 13.34 -1.95
CA GLY A 61 22.24 12.20 -1.14
C GLY A 61 21.36 10.98 -1.30
N PRO A 62 21.91 9.82 -0.89
CA PRO A 62 21.28 8.53 -1.06
C PRO A 62 19.83 8.52 -0.59
N VAL A 63 18.92 8.07 -1.46
CA VAL A 63 17.57 7.69 -1.05
C VAL A 63 17.66 6.22 -0.70
N ASN A 64 17.65 5.90 0.60
CA ASN A 64 17.86 4.52 1.07
C ASN A 64 16.81 3.60 0.43
N THR A 65 17.20 2.81 -0.56
CA THR A 65 16.33 1.92 -1.30
C THR A 65 16.12 0.65 -0.49
N PHE A 66 14.86 0.25 -0.31
CA PHE A 66 14.62 -1.05 0.33
C PHE A 66 15.24 -2.14 -0.57
N TYR A 67 16.24 -2.85 -0.05
CA TYR A 67 17.03 -3.86 -0.75
C TYR A 67 16.26 -5.06 -1.34
N TYR A 68 14.92 -5.11 -1.25
CA TYR A 68 14.14 -6.34 -1.45
C TYR A 68 13.00 -6.24 -2.48
N VAL A 69 12.82 -5.14 -3.21
CA VAL A 69 11.91 -5.12 -4.36
C VAL A 69 12.72 -5.38 -5.63
N PRO A 70 12.75 -6.61 -6.17
CA PRO A 70 13.66 -6.99 -7.27
C PRO A 70 13.34 -6.31 -8.61
N PHE A 71 12.25 -5.54 -8.71
CA PHE A 71 11.83 -4.85 -9.91
C PHE A 71 12.28 -3.39 -10.00
N VAL A 72 12.90 -2.86 -8.95
CA VAL A 72 13.42 -1.48 -8.94
C VAL A 72 14.92 -1.55 -8.66
N TYR A 73 15.69 -1.70 -9.73
CA TYR A 73 17.14 -1.60 -9.71
C TYR A 73 17.51 -0.10 -9.57
N GLU A 74 17.24 0.48 -8.41
CA GLU A 74 17.82 1.78 -8.08
C GLU A 74 19.26 1.54 -7.61
N THR A 75 20.21 2.21 -8.28
CA THR A 75 21.63 2.15 -7.95
C THR A 75 21.82 2.33 -6.44
N PRO A 76 22.50 1.38 -5.75
CA PRO A 76 22.76 1.53 -4.32
C PRO A 76 23.47 2.85 -4.14
N ALA A 77 22.82 3.73 -3.39
CA ALA A 77 23.25 5.09 -3.41
C ALA A 77 24.56 5.18 -2.63
N VAL A 78 25.64 5.42 -3.38
CA VAL A 78 26.98 5.59 -2.84
C VAL A 78 26.88 6.82 -1.97
N ARG A 79 27.12 6.63 -0.67
CA ARG A 79 27.14 7.73 0.29
C ARG A 79 28.34 8.60 -0.08
N GLU A 80 28.13 9.63 -0.90
CA GLU A 80 29.14 10.65 -1.10
C GLU A 80 29.43 11.26 0.28
N SER A 81 30.70 11.21 0.67
CA SER A 81 31.14 11.60 2.01
C SER A 81 30.92 13.10 2.19
N GLY A 82 29.80 13.49 2.81
CA GLY A 82 29.51 14.89 3.14
C GLY A 82 28.06 15.33 2.98
N GLU A 83 27.19 14.54 2.35
CA GLU A 83 25.80 14.94 2.18
C GLU A 83 24.93 14.60 3.41
N ASP A 84 24.34 15.66 3.99
CA ASP A 84 23.40 15.56 5.09
C ASP A 84 22.06 15.01 4.63
N TRP A 85 21.45 14.18 5.48
CA TRP A 85 20.11 13.64 5.26
C TRP A 85 19.06 14.58 5.84
N HIS A 86 17.89 14.62 5.20
CA HIS A 86 16.76 15.33 5.77
C HIS A 86 16.43 14.84 7.19
N VAL A 87 16.24 15.77 8.12
CA VAL A 87 16.02 15.49 9.56
C VAL A 87 14.90 14.47 9.77
N VAL A 88 13.80 14.58 9.03
CA VAL A 88 12.67 13.62 9.05
C VAL A 88 13.12 12.16 8.84
N LEU A 89 14.04 11.91 7.91
CA LEU A 89 14.52 10.57 7.55
C LEU A 89 15.49 9.99 8.59
N THR A 90 16.06 10.84 9.44
CA THR A 90 16.94 10.42 10.54
C THR A 90 16.18 10.07 11.83
N THR A 91 14.89 10.42 11.90
CA THR A 91 14.07 10.18 13.10
C THR A 91 13.94 8.69 13.43
N PRO A 92 13.87 8.33 14.73
CA PRO A 92 13.64 6.94 15.13
C PRO A 92 12.29 6.42 14.61
N GLN A 93 11.30 7.31 14.48
CA GLN A 93 9.98 6.99 13.93
C GLN A 93 10.06 6.57 12.46
N TRP A 94 10.85 7.28 11.64
CA TRP A 94 11.06 6.91 10.24
C TRP A 94 11.76 5.55 10.11
N ARG A 95 12.78 5.30 10.93
CA ARG A 95 13.48 3.99 10.95
C ARG A 95 12.55 2.86 11.37
N PHE A 96 11.69 3.10 12.36
CA PHE A 96 10.66 2.15 12.75
C PHE A 96 9.67 1.89 11.60
N PHE A 97 9.20 2.93 10.93
CA PHE A 97 8.33 2.81 9.76
C PHE A 97 8.94 1.95 8.65
N GLU A 98 10.21 2.20 8.29
CA GLU A 98 10.89 1.39 7.27
C GLU A 98 11.00 -0.08 7.69
N SER A 99 11.32 -0.35 8.95
CA SER A 99 11.34 -1.72 9.46
C SER A 99 9.95 -2.35 9.40
N LEU A 100 8.92 -1.64 9.88
CA LEU A 100 7.54 -2.10 9.87
C LEU A 100 7.06 -2.40 8.44
N PHE A 101 7.35 -1.53 7.48
CA PHE A 101 6.99 -1.74 6.07
C PHE A 101 7.64 -3.00 5.49
N ARG A 102 8.90 -3.30 5.82
CA ARG A 102 9.57 -4.54 5.40
C ARG A 102 8.88 -5.79 5.95
N HIS A 103 8.57 -5.77 7.25
CA HIS A 103 7.87 -6.88 7.89
C HIS A 103 6.44 -7.01 7.38
N HIS A 104 5.80 -5.90 7.04
CA HIS A 104 4.47 -5.88 6.44
C HIS A 104 4.46 -6.55 5.06
N LEU A 105 5.42 -6.22 4.19
CA LEU A 105 5.55 -6.88 2.88
C LEU A 105 5.78 -8.38 3.03
N ALA A 106 6.58 -8.81 4.01
CA ALA A 106 6.76 -10.22 4.32
C ALA A 106 5.46 -10.88 4.81
N LEU A 107 4.61 -10.15 5.55
CA LEU A 107 3.32 -10.61 6.07
C LEU A 107 2.26 -10.79 4.97
N LEU A 108 2.38 -10.10 3.82
CA LEU A 108 1.45 -10.24 2.71
C LEU A 108 1.45 -11.66 2.10
N LEU A 109 2.58 -12.36 2.12
CA LEU A 109 2.66 -13.74 1.62
C LEU A 109 1.89 -14.72 2.51
N PRO A 110 2.13 -14.80 3.84
CA PRO A 110 1.29 -15.54 4.77
C PRO A 110 -0.18 -15.16 4.68
N PHE A 111 -0.49 -13.88 4.45
CA PHE A 111 -1.87 -13.43 4.25
C PHE A 111 -2.51 -14.00 2.98
N ASN A 112 -1.82 -13.98 1.85
CA ASN A 112 -2.29 -14.61 0.62
C ASN A 112 -2.48 -16.12 0.79
N LEU A 113 -1.57 -16.79 1.49
CA LEU A 113 -1.67 -18.22 1.81
C LEU A 113 -2.82 -18.51 2.78
N ALA A 114 -3.07 -17.63 3.76
CA ALA A 114 -4.17 -17.77 4.72
C ALA A 114 -5.55 -17.66 4.06
N LEU A 115 -5.66 -16.98 2.92
CA LEU A 115 -6.89 -16.95 2.12
C LEU A 115 -7.20 -18.29 1.42
N LEU A 116 -6.24 -19.23 1.41
CA LEU A 116 -6.38 -20.58 0.87
C LEU A 116 -6.72 -21.62 1.96
N VAL A 117 -6.63 -21.27 3.24
CA VAL A 117 -6.74 -22.19 4.40
C VAL A 117 -7.96 -21.82 5.27
N PRO A 118 -8.62 -22.78 5.96
CA PRO A 118 -9.83 -22.52 6.75
C PRO A 118 -9.70 -21.57 7.97
N ASN A 119 -10.87 -21.14 8.44
CA ASN A 119 -11.23 -19.84 9.02
C ASN A 119 -10.39 -19.26 10.18
N CYS A 120 -9.90 -20.05 11.15
CA CYS A 120 -9.25 -19.45 12.34
C CYS A 120 -7.92 -18.74 12.03
N LYS A 121 -7.13 -19.27 11.08
CA LYS A 121 -5.84 -18.65 10.71
C LYS A 121 -6.05 -17.36 9.91
N ARG A 122 -7.17 -17.26 9.20
CA ARG A 122 -7.50 -16.12 8.34
C ARG A 122 -7.78 -14.86 9.15
N THR A 123 -8.57 -14.95 10.22
CA THR A 123 -8.90 -13.79 11.07
C THR A 123 -7.67 -13.19 11.74
N LEU A 124 -6.82 -14.03 12.33
CA LEU A 124 -5.59 -13.58 13.00
C LEU A 124 -4.64 -12.89 12.01
N ILE A 125 -4.39 -13.51 10.85
CA ILE A 125 -3.47 -12.94 9.86
C ILE A 125 -4.07 -11.68 9.24
N SER A 126 -5.37 -11.63 9.00
CA SER A 126 -6.03 -10.40 8.53
C SER A 126 -5.97 -9.26 9.55
N ALA A 127 -6.10 -9.56 10.85
CA ALA A 127 -5.99 -8.56 11.91
C ALA A 127 -4.55 -8.01 12.00
N LEU A 128 -3.53 -8.86 11.87
CA LEU A 128 -2.13 -8.45 11.83
C LEU A 128 -1.82 -7.55 10.61
N VAL A 129 -2.34 -7.91 9.44
CA VAL A 129 -2.19 -7.11 8.21
C VAL A 129 -2.87 -5.76 8.35
N LEU A 130 -4.05 -5.72 8.98
CA LEU A 130 -4.77 -4.49 9.21
C LEU A 130 -4.08 -3.60 10.24
N ALA A 131 -3.66 -4.17 11.37
CA ALA A 131 -2.93 -3.45 12.42
C ALA A 131 -1.62 -2.85 11.89
N SER A 132 -0.87 -3.61 11.09
CA SER A 132 0.36 -3.09 10.47
C SER A 132 0.06 -2.02 9.41
N ASN A 133 -1.01 -2.13 8.62
CA ASN A 133 -1.45 -1.03 7.74
C ASN A 133 -1.82 0.23 8.52
N CYS A 134 -2.55 0.11 9.64
CA CYS A 134 -2.89 1.25 10.49
C CYS A 134 -1.64 1.91 11.08
N LEU A 135 -0.70 1.13 11.59
CA LEU A 135 0.56 1.65 12.15
C LEU A 135 1.40 2.34 11.07
N MET A 136 1.50 1.75 9.88
CA MET A 136 2.17 2.38 8.73
C MET A 136 1.51 3.69 8.34
N PHE A 137 0.18 3.75 8.29
CA PHE A 137 -0.58 4.98 8.03
C PHE A 137 -0.24 6.08 9.05
N VAL A 138 -0.26 5.76 10.35
CA VAL A 138 0.06 6.73 11.43
C VAL A 138 1.49 7.22 11.31
N CYS A 139 2.45 6.32 11.13
CA CYS A 139 3.86 6.67 10.99
C CYS A 139 4.13 7.50 9.73
N PHE A 140 3.50 7.17 8.61
CA PHE A 140 3.72 7.89 7.36
C PHE A 140 3.08 9.28 7.39
N THR A 141 1.85 9.38 7.89
CA THR A 141 1.15 10.67 8.04
C THR A 141 1.89 11.61 8.99
N SER A 142 2.40 11.09 10.12
CA SER A 142 3.19 11.91 11.03
C SER A 142 4.53 12.34 10.44
N ALA A 143 5.22 11.51 9.65
CA ALA A 143 6.41 11.91 8.92
C ALA A 143 6.13 13.03 7.91
N ILE A 144 4.98 12.96 7.21
CA ILE A 144 4.50 14.02 6.32
C ILE A 144 4.24 15.31 7.11
N CYS A 145 3.51 15.24 8.23
CA CYS A 145 3.26 16.41 9.07
C CYS A 145 4.56 17.04 9.59
N HIS A 146 5.51 16.22 10.03
CA HIS A 146 6.82 16.69 10.49
C HIS A 146 7.59 17.38 9.36
N TRP A 147 7.58 16.82 8.15
CA TRP A 147 8.18 17.46 6.97
C TRP A 147 7.50 18.80 6.63
N VAL A 148 6.16 18.86 6.65
CA VAL A 148 5.40 20.11 6.42
C VAL A 148 5.77 21.17 7.45
N SER A 149 5.93 20.80 8.72
CA SER A 149 6.31 21.74 9.77
C SER A 149 7.72 22.31 9.59
N LEU A 150 8.64 21.52 9.03
CA LEU A 150 10.04 21.92 8.83
C LEU A 150 10.24 22.73 7.53
N CYS A 151 9.51 22.39 6.47
CA CYS A 151 9.76 22.91 5.13
C CYS A 151 8.68 23.87 4.59
N GLY A 152 7.68 24.23 5.41
CA GLY A 152 6.40 24.96 5.17
C GLY A 152 6.23 25.94 3.99
N GLY A 153 6.65 25.58 2.77
CA GLY A 153 6.57 26.39 1.56
C GLY A 153 5.59 25.83 0.52
N LEU A 154 4.99 26.74 -0.26
CA LEU A 154 4.02 26.46 -1.33
C LEU A 154 4.50 25.45 -2.39
N TYR A 155 5.79 25.50 -2.76
CA TYR A 155 6.39 24.59 -3.76
C TYR A 155 6.48 23.15 -3.27
N GLY A 156 6.65 22.95 -1.96
CA GLY A 156 6.68 21.63 -1.33
C GLY A 156 5.31 20.96 -1.28
N GLY A 157 4.25 21.75 -1.03
CA GLY A 157 2.87 21.26 -0.91
C GLY A 157 2.31 20.64 -2.20
N LEU A 158 2.60 21.22 -3.37
CA LEU A 158 2.13 20.68 -4.66
C LEU A 158 2.72 19.31 -4.97
N ARG A 159 4.01 19.09 -4.67
CA ARG A 159 4.67 17.79 -4.85
C ARG A 159 4.24 16.76 -3.79
N LEU A 160 3.75 17.23 -2.65
CA LEU A 160 3.23 16.39 -1.57
C LEU A 160 1.83 15.83 -1.88
N MET A 161 1.02 16.51 -2.69
CA MET A 161 -0.34 16.07 -3.06
C MET A 161 -0.41 14.63 -3.59
N PRO A 162 0.37 14.22 -4.63
CA PRO A 162 0.33 12.85 -5.10
C PRO A 162 0.79 11.84 -4.03
N ILE A 163 1.69 12.23 -3.12
CA ILE A 163 2.16 11.39 -2.01
C ILE A 163 1.02 11.15 -1.01
N VAL A 164 0.29 12.20 -0.63
CA VAL A 164 -0.81 12.14 0.33
C VAL A 164 -1.99 11.34 -0.23
N VAL A 165 -2.32 11.54 -1.51
CA VAL A 165 -3.42 10.83 -2.16
C VAL A 165 -3.09 9.34 -2.31
N LEU A 166 -1.95 9.00 -2.91
CA LEU A 166 -1.60 7.60 -3.20
C LEU A 166 -1.14 6.81 -1.98
N GLY A 167 -0.65 7.48 -0.94
CA GLY A 167 -0.28 6.85 0.32
C GLY A 167 -1.44 6.89 1.33
N PRO A 168 -1.45 7.86 2.27
CA PRO A 168 -2.41 7.90 3.37
C PRO A 168 -3.89 7.76 2.98
N VAL A 169 -4.35 8.47 1.94
CA VAL A 169 -5.77 8.47 1.55
C VAL A 169 -6.17 7.10 0.99
N CYS A 170 -5.42 6.58 0.00
CA CYS A 170 -5.66 5.23 -0.52
C CYS A 170 -5.58 4.17 0.58
N GLN A 171 -4.62 4.28 1.50
CA GLN A 171 -4.45 3.33 2.59
C GLN A 171 -5.67 3.34 3.54
N MET A 172 -6.18 4.52 3.91
CA MET A 172 -7.39 4.67 4.72
C MET A 172 -8.63 4.09 4.05
N VAL A 173 -8.81 4.36 2.75
CA VAL A 173 -9.94 3.82 1.98
C VAL A 173 -9.89 2.29 1.99
N LEU A 174 -8.73 1.70 1.75
CA LEU A 174 -8.57 0.24 1.75
C LEU A 174 -8.78 -0.38 3.12
N ILE A 175 -8.22 0.21 4.19
CA ILE A 175 -8.46 -0.21 5.58
C ILE A 175 -9.96 -0.18 5.88
N GLY A 176 -10.66 0.90 5.53
CA GLY A 176 -12.10 1.05 5.74
C GLY A 176 -12.91 -0.01 5.00
N PHE A 177 -12.60 -0.26 3.73
CA PHE A 177 -13.26 -1.33 2.96
C PHE A 177 -12.98 -2.72 3.53
N PHE A 178 -11.76 -2.98 4.01
CA PHE A 178 -11.37 -4.27 4.56
C PHE A 178 -12.00 -4.53 5.94
N MET A 179 -12.04 -3.50 6.79
CA MET A 179 -12.78 -3.49 8.06
C MET A 179 -14.25 -3.84 7.87
N ALA A 180 -14.93 -3.13 6.95
CA ALA A 180 -16.34 -3.38 6.64
C ALA A 180 -16.55 -4.84 6.22
N ARG A 181 -15.71 -5.39 5.35
CA ARG A 181 -15.91 -6.76 4.83
C ARG A 181 -15.52 -7.88 5.79
N ILE A 182 -14.53 -7.67 6.65
CA ILE A 182 -14.12 -8.70 7.61
C ILE A 182 -15.06 -8.77 8.80
N TRP A 183 -15.60 -7.64 9.25
CA TRP A 183 -16.46 -7.63 10.43
C TRP A 183 -17.96 -7.61 10.10
N VAL A 184 -18.40 -7.07 8.97
CA VAL A 184 -19.85 -6.98 8.65
C VAL A 184 -20.37 -8.24 7.96
N ASP A 185 -19.64 -8.80 6.99
CA ASP A 185 -20.09 -10.01 6.26
C ASP A 185 -20.30 -11.23 7.20
N PRO A 186 -19.39 -11.60 8.12
CA PRO A 186 -19.63 -12.74 9.00
C PRO A 186 -20.67 -12.47 10.10
N VAL A 187 -20.92 -11.21 10.49
CA VAL A 187 -21.99 -10.87 11.46
C VAL A 187 -23.36 -11.02 10.80
N LEU A 188 -23.48 -10.67 9.51
CA LEU A 188 -24.68 -10.94 8.73
C LEU A 188 -24.89 -12.44 8.52
N ASP A 189 -23.88 -13.19 8.08
CA ASP A 189 -23.99 -14.64 7.89
C ASP A 189 -24.33 -15.36 9.21
N TYR A 190 -23.73 -14.96 10.35
CA TYR A 190 -24.03 -15.54 11.66
C TYR A 190 -25.46 -15.24 12.14
N ASN A 191 -26.00 -14.06 11.85
CA ASN A 191 -27.39 -13.72 12.16
C ASN A 191 -28.38 -14.50 11.30
N TRP A 192 -28.08 -14.73 10.02
CA TRP A 192 -28.93 -15.55 9.15
C TRP A 192 -28.92 -17.03 9.55
N ASP A 193 -27.77 -17.56 9.94
CA ASP A 193 -27.65 -18.95 10.45
C ASP A 193 -28.37 -19.12 11.80
N LEU A 194 -28.34 -18.12 12.69
CA LEU A 194 -29.10 -18.16 13.95
C LEU A 194 -30.62 -18.13 13.72
N LEU A 195 -31.09 -17.27 12.81
CA LEU A 195 -32.51 -17.17 12.46
C LEU A 195 -33.01 -18.44 11.76
N ALA A 196 -32.17 -19.13 10.98
CA ALA A 196 -32.51 -20.39 10.35
C ALA A 196 -32.49 -21.61 11.30
N MET A 197 -31.92 -21.48 12.51
CA MET A 197 -31.97 -22.51 13.55
C MET A 197 -33.12 -22.32 14.55
N GLU A 198 -33.82 -21.18 14.49
CA GLU A 198 -35.01 -20.88 15.32
C GLU A 198 -36.35 -21.18 14.63
N GLU A 199 -36.35 -21.63 13.36
CA GLU A 199 -37.51 -22.23 12.66
C GLU A 199 -37.46 -23.77 12.67
#